data_AF-A0A841HUF2-F1
#
_entry.id   AF-A0A841HUF2-F1
#
_cell.length_a   1.000
_cell.length_b   1.000
_cell.length_c   1.000
_cell.angle_alpha   90.00
_cell.angle_beta   90.00
_cell.angle_gamma   90.00
#
_symmetry.space_group_name_H-M   'P 1'
#
loop_
_entity.id
_entity.type
_entity.pdbx_description
1 polymer ?
#
loop_
_entity_poly.entity_id
_entity_poly.type
_entity_poly.pdbx_seq_one_letter_code
_entity_poly.pdbx_strand_id
1 'polypeptide(L)'
;MAAVLEVVAQFIFEVLAYGIGKIVAAMFLPHLKIEPLRMQKSIAPWKWRGFTYKRGSGRFLYTESVQLIGVVSLLVIGLGIYLMVRFAN
;
A
#
# COMPACT_ATOMS: atom_id res chain seq x y z
N MET A 1 -1.74 28.18 6.19
CA MET A 1 -1.91 27.11 7.20
C MET A 1 -2.60 25.87 6.62
N ALA A 2 -3.69 26.00 5.84
CA ALA A 2 -4.38 24.86 5.22
C ALA A 2 -3.46 23.94 4.37
N ALA A 3 -2.64 24.51 3.48
CA ALA A 3 -1.72 23.72 2.64
C ALA A 3 -0.69 22.89 3.43
N VAL A 4 -0.23 23.39 4.58
CA VAL A 4 0.72 22.65 5.44
C VAL A 4 0.00 21.47 6.09
N LEU A 5 -1.25 21.67 6.54
CA LEU A 5 -2.06 20.62 7.12
C LEU A 5 -2.37 19.52 6.10
N GLU A 6 -2.69 19.88 4.86
CA GLU A 6 -2.93 18.93 3.76
C GLU A 6 -1.71 18.06 3.49
N VAL A 7 -0.52 18.67 3.39
CA VAL A 7 0.73 17.93 3.17
C VAL A 7 1.03 16.97 4.32
N VAL A 8 0.83 17.42 5.56
CA VAL A 8 1.05 16.57 6.75
C VAL A 8 0.04 15.42 6.80
N ALA A 9 -1.24 15.70 6.52
CA ALA A 9 -2.28 14.68 6.50
C ALA A 9 -2.03 13.64 5.39
N GLN A 10 -1.62 14.09 4.20
CA GLN A 10 -1.26 13.21 3.10
C GLN A 10 -0.06 12.32 3.48
N PHE A 11 0.98 12.90 4.09
CA PHE A 11 2.13 12.13 4.54
C PHE A 11 1.76 11.06 5.57
N ILE A 12 0.95 11.42 6.57
CA ILE A 12 0.46 10.46 7.58
C ILE A 12 -0.35 9.34 6.90
N PHE A 13 -1.23 9.70 5.96
CA PHE A 13 -2.03 8.74 5.23
C PHE A 13 -1.16 7.78 4.40
N GLU A 14 -0.17 8.28 3.68
CA GLU A 14 0.75 7.46 2.88
C GLU A 14 1.55 6.49 3.75
N VAL A 15 1.99 6.92 4.93
CA VAL A 15 2.71 6.07 5.90
C VAL A 15 1.79 4.98 6.45
N LEU A 16 0.55 5.31 6.81
CA LEU A 16 -0.43 4.34 7.30
C LEU A 16 -0.81 3.33 6.21
N ALA A 17 -1.10 3.80 4.99
CA ALA A 17 -1.42 2.96 3.86
C ALA A 17 -0.26 2.00 3.52
N TYR A 18 0.99 2.49 3.54
CA TYR A 18 2.16 1.63 3.34
C TYR A 18 2.29 0.57 4.44
N GLY A 19 2.11 0.96 5.71
CA GLY A 19 2.18 0.04 6.85
C GLY A 19 1.15 -1.08 6.78
N ILE A 20 -0.11 -0.73 6.54
CA ILE A 20 -1.21 -1.69 6.39
C ILE A 20 -0.99 -2.56 5.15
N GLY A 21 -0.62 -1.94 4.03
CA GLY A 21 -0.31 -2.60 2.79
C GLY A 21 0.75 -3.69 2.94
N LYS A 22 1.81 -3.43 3.72
CA LYS A 22 2.84 -4.43 4.02
C LYS A 22 2.29 -5.64 4.78
N ILE A 23 1.45 -5.41 5.79
CA ILE A 23 0.86 -6.48 6.60
C ILE A 23 -0.03 -7.36 5.72
N VAL A 24 -0.92 -6.73 4.95
CA VAL A 24 -1.84 -7.43 4.06
C VAL A 24 -1.07 -8.17 2.95
N ALA A 25 -0.07 -7.53 2.33
CA ALA A 25 0.76 -8.19 1.33
C ALA A 25 1.54 -9.38 1.92
N ALA A 26 2.02 -9.31 3.16
CA ALA A 26 2.69 -10.43 3.81
C ALA A 26 1.73 -11.60 4.08
N MET A 27 0.46 -11.33 4.38
CA MET A 27 -0.56 -12.36 4.63
C MET A 27 -1.06 -13.02 3.34
N PHE A 28 -1.35 -12.23 2.30
CA PHE A 28 -2.02 -12.72 1.08
C PHE A 28 -1.07 -12.97 -0.09
N LEU A 29 0.12 -12.35 -0.11
CA LEU A 29 1.11 -12.44 -1.19
C LEU A 29 2.50 -12.83 -0.65
N PRO A 30 2.65 -13.93 0.11
CA PRO A 30 3.91 -14.29 0.80
C PRO A 30 5.07 -14.61 -0.16
N HIS A 31 4.75 -14.90 -1.42
CA HIS A 31 5.71 -15.16 -2.49
C HIS A 31 6.30 -13.87 -3.10
N LEU A 32 5.75 -12.71 -2.77
CA LEU A 32 6.27 -11.40 -3.19
C LEU A 32 7.01 -10.75 -2.03
N LYS A 33 8.25 -10.33 -2.29
CA LYS A 33 9.06 -9.63 -1.30
C LYS A 33 8.77 -8.13 -1.35
N ILE A 34 8.97 -7.43 -0.24
CA ILE A 34 8.87 -5.97 -0.20
C ILE A 34 10.26 -5.44 0.14
N GLU A 35 10.87 -4.71 -0.79
CA GLU A 35 12.17 -4.11 -0.52
C GLU A 35 12.07 -2.99 0.52
N PRO A 36 13.08 -2.84 1.39
CA PRO A 36 13.17 -1.66 2.24
C PRO A 36 13.27 -0.39 1.37
N LEU A 37 12.59 0.68 1.79
CA LEU A 37 12.49 1.96 1.04
C LEU A 37 13.85 2.50 0.58
N ARG A 38 14.93 2.22 1.33
CA ARG A 38 16.30 2.63 0.99
C ARG A 38 16.84 1.99 -0.30
N MET A 39 16.39 0.78 -0.63
CA MET A 39 16.88 0.00 -1.78
C MET A 39 16.09 0.25 -3.08
N GLN A 40 14.97 0.97 -2.99
CA GLN A 40 14.06 1.23 -4.12
C GLN A 40 14.44 2.45 -4.98
N LYS A 41 15.37 3.30 -4.52
CA LYS A 41 15.79 4.55 -5.20
C LYS A 41 16.30 4.40 -6.64
N SER A 42 16.54 3.18 -7.12
CA SER A 42 17.15 2.89 -8.42
C SER A 42 16.15 2.35 -9.46
N ILE A 43 14.86 2.24 -9.15
CA ILE A 43 13.92 1.58 -10.06
C ILE A 43 13.34 2.61 -11.02
N ALA A 44 13.74 2.53 -12.29
CA ALA A 44 13.31 3.43 -13.34
C ALA A 44 11.77 3.51 -13.45
N PRO A 45 11.19 4.71 -13.59
CA PRO A 45 9.75 4.95 -13.38
C PRO A 45 8.82 4.42 -14.49
N TRP A 46 9.31 3.61 -15.43
CA TRP A 46 8.59 3.41 -16.70
C TRP A 46 8.65 1.98 -17.24
N LYS A 47 7.98 1.06 -16.55
CA LYS A 47 7.34 -0.07 -17.23
C LYS A 47 5.93 -0.25 -16.70
N TRP A 48 4.96 0.04 -17.56
CA TRP A 48 3.53 -0.29 -17.46
C TRP A 48 3.26 -1.81 -17.44
N ARG A 49 4.07 -2.59 -16.72
CA ARG A 49 3.97 -4.06 -16.66
C ARG A 49 3.90 -4.54 -15.21
N GLY A 50 2.87 -4.09 -14.50
CA GLY A 50 2.34 -4.74 -13.29
C GLY A 50 2.79 -4.16 -11.95
N PHE A 51 2.15 -4.65 -10.88
CA PHE A 51 2.38 -4.26 -9.47
C PHE A 51 3.71 -4.77 -8.89
N THR A 52 4.47 -5.55 -9.66
CA THR A 52 5.70 -6.20 -9.22
C THR A 52 6.84 -5.97 -10.20
N TYR A 53 8.07 -5.91 -9.70
CA TYR A 53 9.29 -5.96 -10.49
C TYR A 53 10.14 -7.17 -10.11
N LYS A 54 11.05 -7.55 -11.02
CA LYS A 54 12.06 -8.57 -10.76
C LYS A 54 13.39 -7.90 -10.44
N ARG A 55 14.06 -8.35 -9.39
CA ARG A 55 15.44 -7.96 -9.06
C ARG A 55 16.20 -9.23 -8.69
N GLY A 56 17.23 -9.56 -9.46
CA GLY A 56 17.92 -10.85 -9.35
C GLY A 56 16.93 -12.02 -9.52
N SER A 57 16.93 -12.96 -8.58
CA SER A 57 16.03 -14.12 -8.55
C SER A 57 14.68 -13.87 -7.87
N GLY A 58 14.45 -12.69 -7.28
CA GLY A 58 13.23 -12.37 -6.52
C GLY A 58 12.23 -11.53 -7.31
N ARG A 59 10.94 -11.70 -6.98
CA ARG A 59 9.87 -10.76 -7.35
C ARG A 59 9.52 -9.88 -6.16
N PHE A 60 9.42 -8.59 -6.41
CA PHE A 60 9.18 -7.57 -5.40
C PHE A 60 7.99 -6.71 -5.76
N LEU A 61 7.23 -6.26 -4.76
CA LEU A 61 6.17 -5.26 -4.93
C LEU A 61 6.77 -3.85 -4.94
N TYR A 62 6.22 -2.99 -5.81
CA TYR A 62 6.50 -1.55 -5.77
C TYR A 62 5.88 -0.92 -4.51
N THR A 63 6.47 0.16 -3.99
CA THR A 63 5.92 0.84 -2.80
C THR A 63 4.54 1.41 -3.05
N GLU A 64 4.32 1.97 -4.23
CA GLU A 64 3.03 2.48 -4.67
C GLU A 64 1.98 1.36 -4.73
N SER A 65 2.40 0.15 -5.12
CA SER A 65 1.53 -1.03 -5.12
C SER A 65 1.20 -1.49 -3.70
N VAL A 66 2.15 -1.45 -2.79
CA VAL A 66 1.93 -1.75 -1.37
C VAL A 66 0.99 -0.73 -0.74
N GLN A 67 1.19 0.57 -0.99
CA GLN A 67 0.29 1.63 -0.54
C GLN A 67 -1.13 1.43 -1.07
N LEU A 68 -1.27 1.10 -2.37
CA LEU A 68 -2.56 0.81 -2.98
C LEU A 68 -3.26 -0.37 -2.29
N ILE A 69 -2.54 -1.46 -1.99
CA ILE A 69 -3.08 -2.59 -1.21
C ILE A 69 -3.59 -2.11 0.15
N GLY A 70 -2.84 -1.25 0.83
CA GLY A 70 -3.25 -0.67 2.10
C GLY A 70 -4.54 0.16 2.00
N VAL A 71 -4.64 1.03 1.00
CA VAL A 71 -5.85 1.83 0.75
C VAL A 71 -7.06 0.94 0.45
N VAL A 72 -6.91 -0.05 -0.44
CA VAL A 72 -7.99 -1.00 -0.75
C VAL A 72 -8.42 -1.76 0.49
N SER A 73 -7.48 -2.17 1.35
CA SER A 73 -7.79 -2.87 2.59
C SER A 73 -8.58 -2.00 3.56
N LEU A 74 -8.21 -0.73 3.70
CA LEU A 74 -8.97 0.23 4.51
C LEU A 74 -10.40 0.42 3.99
N LEU A 75 -10.58 0.53 2.67
CA LEU A 75 -11.90 0.64 2.06
C LEU A 75 -12.76 -0.60 2.30
N VAL A 76 -12.19 -1.80 2.18
CA VAL A 76 -12.91 -3.06 2.44
C VAL A 76 -13.30 -3.17 3.91
N ILE A 77 -12.40 -2.82 4.85
CA ILE A 77 -12.70 -2.80 6.28
C ILE A 77 -13.81 -1.78 6.58
N GLY A 78 -13.69 -0.55 6.06
CA GLY A 78 -14.69 0.50 6.25
C GLY A 78 -16.06 0.11 5.71
N LEU A 79 -16.10 -0.49 4.51
CA LEU A 79 -17.33 -1.03 3.94
C LEU A 79 -17.91 -2.15 4.80
N GLY A 80 -17.08 -3.07 5.29
CA GLY A 80 -17.51 -4.15 6.18
C GLY A 80 -18.16 -3.62 7.47
N ILE A 81 -17.54 -2.63 8.12
CA ILE A 81 -18.08 -1.97 9.30
C ILE A 81 -19.41 -1.28 8.98
N TYR A 82 -19.47 -0.54 7.86
CA TYR A 82 -20.69 0.14 7.43
C TYR A 82 -21.86 -0.84 7.22
N LEU A 83 -21.62 -1.94 6.51
CA LEU A 83 -22.64 -2.96 6.28
C LEU A 83 -23.07 -3.62 7.59
N MET A 84 -22.11 -3.94 8.47
CA MET A 84 -22.41 -4.51 9.79
C MET A 84 -23.32 -3.58 10.60
N VAL A 85 -23.01 -2.28 10.67
CA VAL A 85 -23.86 -1.30 11.37
C VAL A 85 -25.22 -1.15 10.70
N ARG A 86 -25.27 -1.14 9.36
CA ARG A 86 -26.52 -0.94 8.61
C ARG A 86 -27.51 -2.08 8.75
N PHE A 87 -27.02 -3.32 8.86
CA PHE A 87 -27.83 -4.54 8.92
C PHE A 87 -27.94 -5.13 10.34
N ALA A 88 -27.16 -4.66 11.31
CA ALA A 88 -27.34 -4.99 12.72
C ALA A 88 -28.37 -4.08 13.43
N ASN A 89 -28.78 -2.98 12.79
CA ASN A 89 -29.94 -2.14 13.14
C ASN A 89 -31.16 -2.52 12.30
#